data_AF-A0A377Q7D9-F1
#
_entry.id   AF-A0A377Q7D9-F1
#
_cell.length_a   1.000
_cell.length_b   1.000
_cell.length_c   1.000
_cell.angle_alpha   90.00
_cell.angle_beta   90.00
_cell.angle_gamma   90.00
#
_symmetry.space_group_name_H-M   'P 1'
#
loop_
_entity.id
_entity.type
_entity.pdbx_description
1 polymer ?
#
loop_
_entity_poly.entity_id
_entity_poly.type
_entity_poly.pdbx_seq_one_letter_code
_entity_poly.pdbx_strand_id
1 'polypeptide(L)'
;MPGYRFQSLSATKVLILAGAKDRYDDNEQACPELAQSLEPEYRHQLSVQVYPNAEHGFDMLEKESHYQDPYAHHGKGGESISAPNPEAREDARRRIVRFFNERFAIAP
;
A
#
# COMPACT_ATOMS: atom_id res chain seq x y z
N MET A 1 4.24 -8.92 -4.92
CA MET A 1 4.76 -10.32 -4.79
C MET A 1 3.69 -11.32 -5.22
N PRO A 2 3.74 -11.83 -6.46
CA PRO A 2 2.76 -12.79 -6.94
C PRO A 2 2.85 -14.14 -6.22
N GLY A 3 1.71 -14.74 -5.89
CA GLY A 3 1.61 -16.11 -5.37
C GLY A 3 1.60 -16.26 -3.84
N TYR A 4 1.77 -15.18 -3.07
CA TYR A 4 1.63 -15.22 -1.61
C TYR A 4 0.17 -15.04 -1.20
N ARG A 5 -0.33 -15.95 -0.36
CA ARG A 5 -1.63 -15.85 0.29
C ARG A 5 -1.43 -15.66 1.78
N PHE A 6 -2.18 -14.74 2.38
CA PHE A 6 -2.29 -14.72 3.84
C PHE A 6 -3.06 -15.98 4.28
N GLN A 7 -2.40 -16.86 5.01
CA GLN A 7 -3.03 -18.08 5.56
C GLN A 7 -3.70 -17.80 6.91
N SER A 8 -3.05 -16.99 7.74
CA SER A 8 -3.60 -16.44 8.96
C SER A 8 -2.92 -15.11 9.23
N LEU A 9 -3.69 -14.15 9.76
CA LEU A 9 -3.14 -13.01 10.44
C LEU A 9 -3.16 -13.36 11.93
N SER A 10 -2.10 -13.03 12.67
CA SER A 10 -2.20 -12.96 14.14
C SER A 10 -3.36 -12.02 14.52
N ALA A 11 -3.77 -11.95 15.79
CA ALA A 11 -4.83 -11.03 16.27
C ALA A 11 -4.43 -9.53 16.16
N THR A 12 -3.98 -9.12 14.98
CA THR A 12 -3.33 -7.87 14.66
C THR A 12 -4.02 -7.30 13.43
N LYS A 13 -4.28 -6.01 13.49
CA LYS A 13 -4.94 -5.29 12.42
C LYS A 13 -3.86 -4.79 11.48
N VAL A 14 -4.16 -4.68 10.20
CA VAL A 14 -3.22 -4.29 9.15
C VAL A 14 -3.83 -3.17 8.33
N LEU A 15 -3.04 -2.14 8.07
CA LEU A 15 -3.38 -1.06 7.14
C LEU A 15 -2.43 -1.13 5.95
N ILE A 16 -2.97 -1.22 4.74
CA ILE A 16 -2.24 -1.13 3.48
C ILE A 16 -2.63 0.19 2.80
N LEU A 17 -1.62 0.97 2.44
CA LEU A 17 -1.75 2.21 1.68
C LEU A 17 -0.94 2.03 0.39
N ALA A 18 -1.58 2.15 -0.77
CA ALA A 18 -0.96 1.83 -2.05
C ALA A 18 -1.25 2.90 -3.10
N GLY A 19 -0.28 3.15 -3.99
CA GLY A 19 -0.51 3.92 -5.20
C GLY A 19 -1.07 3.04 -6.32
N ALA A 20 -2.10 3.50 -7.02
CA ALA A 20 -2.72 2.73 -8.11
C ALA A 20 -1.82 2.61 -9.35
N LYS A 21 -0.86 3.54 -9.51
CA LYS A 21 0.06 3.56 -10.64
C LYS A 21 1.41 2.90 -10.34
N ASP A 22 1.58 2.41 -9.11
CA ASP A 22 2.78 1.69 -8.71
C ASP A 22 3.06 0.51 -9.67
N ARG A 23 4.23 0.58 -10.31
CA ARG A 23 4.64 -0.33 -11.38
C ARG A 23 5.25 -1.64 -10.88
N TYR A 24 5.31 -1.88 -9.57
CA TYR A 24 5.80 -3.18 -9.06
C TYR A 24 4.80 -4.30 -9.28
N ASP A 25 3.49 -4.02 -9.13
CA ASP A 25 2.43 -5.01 -9.32
C ASP A 25 1.50 -4.70 -10.51
N ASP A 26 1.64 -3.56 -11.21
CA ASP A 26 0.86 -3.18 -12.42
C ASP A 26 -0.66 -3.38 -12.33
N ASN A 27 -1.19 -3.43 -11.11
CA ASN A 27 -2.58 -3.76 -10.82
C ASN A 27 -3.01 -3.03 -9.56
N GLU A 28 -3.84 -2.01 -9.73
CA GLU A 28 -4.46 -1.27 -8.62
C GLU A 28 -5.31 -2.15 -7.69
N GLN A 29 -5.78 -3.31 -8.17
CA GLN A 29 -6.57 -4.26 -7.40
C GLN A 29 -5.72 -5.26 -6.62
N ALA A 30 -4.39 -5.27 -6.76
CA ALA A 30 -3.54 -6.24 -6.08
C ALA A 30 -3.73 -6.24 -4.55
N CYS A 31 -3.79 -5.07 -3.92
CA CYS A 31 -4.02 -4.93 -2.48
C CYS A 31 -5.48 -5.24 -2.07
N PRO A 32 -6.51 -4.72 -2.76
CA PRO A 32 -7.90 -5.16 -2.55
C PRO A 32 -8.13 -6.68 -2.69
N GLU A 33 -7.58 -7.31 -3.71
CA GLU A 33 -7.66 -8.75 -3.94
C GLU A 33 -6.97 -9.54 -2.81
N LEU A 34 -5.82 -9.06 -2.35
CA LEU A 34 -5.15 -9.63 -1.18
C LEU A 34 -6.03 -9.57 0.07
N ALA A 35 -6.74 -8.47 0.30
CA ALA A 35 -7.71 -8.35 1.39
C ALA A 35 -8.87 -9.35 1.27
N GLN A 36 -9.35 -9.57 0.06
CA GLN A 36 -10.44 -10.50 -0.22
C GLN A 36 -9.99 -11.97 -0.11
N SER A 37 -8.69 -12.25 -0.31
CA SER A 37 -8.12 -13.59 -0.22
C SER A 37 -8.09 -14.17 1.19
N LEU A 38 -8.27 -13.33 2.22
CA LEU A 38 -8.39 -13.76 3.61
C LEU A 38 -9.71 -14.53 3.84
N GLU A 39 -9.67 -15.51 4.76
CA GLU A 39 -10.88 -16.14 5.28
C GLU A 39 -11.85 -15.07 5.80
N PRO A 40 -13.18 -15.25 5.63
CA PRO A 40 -14.18 -14.25 5.99
C PRO A 40 -14.02 -13.68 7.41
N GLU A 41 -13.66 -14.54 8.36
CA GLU A 41 -13.41 -14.19 9.76
C GLU A 41 -12.21 -13.26 9.96
N TYR A 42 -11.23 -13.21 9.07
CA TYR A 42 -10.06 -12.33 9.18
C TYR A 42 -10.13 -11.08 8.30
N ARG A 43 -11.07 -10.98 7.35
CA ARG A 43 -11.16 -9.82 6.44
C ARG A 43 -11.28 -8.48 7.16
N HIS A 44 -12.00 -8.47 8.28
CA HIS A 44 -12.16 -7.29 9.13
C HIS A 44 -10.84 -6.81 9.79
N GLN A 45 -9.76 -7.59 9.68
CA GLN A 45 -8.45 -7.25 10.20
C GLN A 45 -7.61 -6.42 9.24
N LEU A 46 -7.92 -6.44 7.94
CA LEU A 46 -7.18 -5.73 6.93
C LEU A 46 -7.98 -4.52 6.42
N SER A 47 -7.34 -3.36 6.35
CA SER A 47 -7.87 -2.14 5.74
C SER A 47 -6.97 -1.72 4.59
N VAL A 48 -7.55 -1.41 3.43
CA VAL A 48 -6.80 -1.01 2.23
C VAL A 48 -7.28 0.36 1.77
N GLN A 49 -6.34 1.26 1.48
CA GLN A 49 -6.59 2.49 0.74
C GLN A 49 -5.69 2.50 -0.50
N VAL A 50 -6.31 2.58 -1.67
CA VAL A 50 -5.62 2.76 -2.95
C VAL A 50 -5.78 4.22 -3.38
N TYR A 51 -4.69 4.87 -3.78
CA TYR A 51 -4.65 6.25 -4.23
C TYR A 51 -4.56 6.28 -5.77
N PRO A 52 -5.63 6.65 -6.51
CA PRO A 52 -5.71 6.49 -7.97
C PRO A 52 -4.62 7.18 -8.79
N ASN A 53 -4.08 8.28 -8.28
CA ASN A 53 -3.07 9.10 -8.98
C ASN A 53 -1.69 9.04 -8.32
N ALA A 54 -1.44 8.06 -7.47
CA ALA A 54 -0.19 7.89 -6.76
C ALA A 54 0.65 6.77 -7.40
N GLU A 55 1.94 7.03 -7.48
CA GLU A 55 2.99 6.11 -7.95
C GLU A 55 3.68 5.46 -6.74
N HIS A 56 4.78 4.74 -6.99
CA HIS A 56 5.71 4.38 -5.92
C HIS A 56 6.23 5.64 -5.22
N GLY A 57 6.48 5.56 -3.91
CA GLY A 57 7.00 6.68 -3.13
C GLY A 57 6.10 7.91 -3.07
N PHE A 58 4.78 7.73 -3.17
CA PHE A 58 3.79 8.82 -3.15
C PHE A 58 3.87 9.69 -1.88
N ASP A 59 4.39 9.16 -0.78
CA ASP A 59 4.52 9.81 0.51
C ASP A 59 5.86 10.56 0.70
N MET A 60 6.73 10.56 -0.30
CA MET A 60 8.00 11.27 -0.27
C MET A 60 7.85 12.80 -0.37
N LEU A 61 8.93 13.52 -0.06
CA LEU A 61 9.04 14.98 -0.20
C LEU A 61 9.93 15.40 -1.38
N GLU A 62 10.77 14.47 -1.83
CA GLU A 62 11.73 14.59 -2.90
C GLU A 62 11.04 14.76 -4.25
N LYS A 63 11.77 15.30 -5.22
CA LYS A 63 11.31 15.37 -6.61
C LYS A 63 11.12 13.95 -7.16
N GLU A 64 10.18 13.80 -8.09
CA GLU A 64 10.03 12.56 -8.85
C GLU A 64 11.36 12.07 -9.45
N SER A 65 11.53 10.75 -9.48
CA SER A 65 12.73 10.10 -9.97
C SER A 65 12.37 8.89 -10.83
N HIS A 66 12.99 8.82 -12.00
CA HIS A 66 12.87 7.71 -12.94
C HIS A 66 14.10 6.82 -12.85
N TYR A 67 13.91 5.52 -12.85
CA TYR A 67 15.01 4.56 -12.72
C TYR A 67 14.68 3.23 -13.38
N GLN A 68 15.71 2.49 -13.75
CA GLN A 68 15.57 1.10 -14.17
C GLN A 68 15.58 0.21 -12.94
N ASP A 69 14.53 -0.58 -12.76
CA ASP A 69 14.41 -1.51 -11.64
C ASP A 69 14.19 -2.93 -12.15
N PRO A 70 15.05 -3.91 -11.84
CA PRO A 70 14.85 -5.31 -12.22
C PRO A 70 13.62 -5.97 -11.56
N TYR A 71 13.06 -5.36 -10.51
CA TYR A 71 11.91 -5.88 -9.76
C TYR A 71 10.57 -5.26 -10.17
N ALA A 72 10.58 -4.22 -11.02
CA ALA A 72 9.35 -3.67 -11.58
C ALA A 72 8.59 -4.71 -12.43
N HIS A 73 7.31 -4.45 -12.67
CA HIS A 73 6.42 -5.22 -13.52
C HIS A 73 6.36 -6.70 -13.15
N HIS A 74 6.13 -6.98 -11.87
CA HIS A 74 6.19 -8.33 -11.28
C HIS A 74 7.54 -9.03 -11.47
N GLY A 75 8.65 -8.30 -11.38
CA GLY A 75 10.00 -8.86 -11.53
C GLY A 75 10.42 -9.12 -12.97
N LYS A 76 9.71 -8.57 -13.97
CA LYS A 76 10.16 -8.57 -15.37
C LYS A 76 11.20 -7.49 -15.65
N GLY A 77 11.33 -6.55 -14.72
CA GLY A 77 12.18 -5.39 -14.83
C GLY A 77 11.60 -4.32 -15.77
N GLY A 78 12.13 -3.11 -15.66
CA GLY A 78 11.77 -2.01 -16.55
C GLY A 78 11.92 -0.65 -15.90
N GLU A 79 11.44 0.37 -16.62
CA GLU A 79 11.43 1.73 -16.10
C GLU A 79 10.34 1.89 -15.03
N SER A 80 10.77 2.26 -13.83
CA SER A 80 9.89 2.63 -12.73
C SER A 80 9.99 4.13 -12.44
N ILE A 81 9.00 4.62 -11.70
CA ILE A 81 8.94 6.00 -11.22
C ILE A 81 8.60 5.99 -9.74
N SER A 82 9.34 6.81 -9.01
CA SER A 82 8.99 7.24 -7.67
C SER A 82 8.54 8.69 -7.74
N ALA A 83 7.29 9.01 -7.40
CA ALA A 83 6.77 10.37 -7.55
C ALA A 83 5.92 10.80 -6.34
N PRO A 84 6.20 11.96 -5.73
CA PRO A 84 5.42 12.45 -4.60
C PRO A 84 3.99 12.81 -5.03
N ASN A 85 3.01 12.51 -4.18
CA ASN A 85 1.64 12.96 -4.32
C ASN A 85 1.19 13.61 -3.01
N PRO A 86 1.19 14.96 -2.91
CA PRO A 86 0.93 15.66 -1.65
C PRO A 86 -0.42 15.32 -1.01
N GLU A 87 -1.47 15.13 -1.83
CA GLU A 87 -2.80 14.79 -1.33
C GLU A 87 -2.83 13.37 -0.74
N ALA A 88 -2.27 12.39 -1.46
CA ALA A 88 -2.15 11.02 -0.99
C ALA A 88 -1.26 10.93 0.26
N ARG A 89 -0.15 11.67 0.30
CA ARG A 89 0.75 11.74 1.47
C ARG A 89 0.04 12.24 2.72
N GLU A 90 -0.67 13.36 2.62
CA GLU A 90 -1.37 13.91 3.80
C GLU A 90 -2.48 13.00 4.28
N ASP A 91 -3.20 12.36 3.36
CA ASP A 91 -4.22 11.39 3.73
C ASP A 91 -3.63 10.12 4.36
N ALA A 92 -2.54 9.60 3.79
CA ALA A 92 -1.80 8.47 4.32
C ALA A 92 -1.31 8.75 5.75
N ARG A 93 -0.71 9.92 5.98
CA ARG A 93 -0.26 10.36 7.30
C ARG A 93 -1.41 10.37 8.31
N ARG A 94 -2.57 10.95 7.95
CA ARG A 94 -3.76 10.96 8.83
C ARG A 94 -4.24 9.53 9.15
N ARG A 95 -4.25 8.64 8.17
CA ARG A 95 -4.69 7.24 8.35
C ARG A 95 -3.74 6.46 9.25
N ILE A 96 -2.43 6.63 9.08
CA ILE A 96 -1.41 5.98 9.91
C ILE A 96 -1.55 6.43 11.37
N VAL A 97 -1.65 7.75 11.61
CA VAL A 97 -1.83 8.29 12.97
C VAL A 97 -3.10 7.75 13.61
N ARG A 98 -4.24 7.81 12.88
CA ARG A 98 -5.51 7.26 13.38
C ARG A 98 -5.39 5.76 13.70
N PHE A 99 -4.82 5.00 12.78
CA PHE A 99 -4.65 3.55 12.91
C PHE A 99 -3.86 3.20 14.18
N PHE A 100 -2.78 3.91 14.48
CA PHE A 100 -1.99 3.65 15.69
C PHE A 100 -2.63 4.19 16.97
N ASN A 101 -3.27 5.36 16.94
CA ASN A 101 -3.98 5.89 18.11
C ASN A 101 -5.10 4.95 18.57
N GLU A 102 -5.87 4.39 17.64
CA GLU A 102 -6.91 3.39 17.93
C GLU A 102 -6.34 2.09 18.53
N ARG A 103 -5.07 1.76 18.24
CA ARG A 103 -4.44 0.50 18.69
C ARG A 103 -3.72 0.63 20.02
N PHE A 104 -3.11 1.78 20.26
CA PHE A 104 -2.31 2.02 21.46
C PHE A 104 -3.05 2.84 22.52
N ALA A 105 -4.31 3.22 22.28
CA ALA A 105 -5.09 4.08 23.15
C ALA A 105 -4.35 5.38 23.53
N ILE A 106 -3.51 5.89 22.62
CA ILE A 106 -2.80 7.15 22.80
C ILE A 106 -3.83 8.25 22.57
N ALA A 107 -4.32 8.84 23.67
CA ALA A 107 -5.14 10.03 23.60
C ALA A 107 -4.32 11.19 23.03
N PRO A 108 -4.92 12.08 22.20
CA PRO A 108 -4.25 13.26 21.68
C PRO A 108 -3.88 14.26 22.78
#